data_AF-A0A8J1Y547-F1
#
_entry.id   AF-A0A8J1Y547-F1
#
_cell.length_a   1.000
_cell.length_b   1.000
_cell.length_c   1.000
_cell.angle_alpha   90.00
_cell.angle_beta   90.00
_cell.angle_gamma   90.00
#
_symmetry.space_group_name_H-M   'P 1'
#
loop_
_entity.id
_entity.type
_entity.pdbx_description
1 polymer ?
#
loop_
_entity_poly.entity_id
_entity_poly.type
_entity_poly.pdbx_seq_one_letter_code
_entity_poly.pdbx_strand_id
1 'polypeptide(L)'
;MNLGNLAVQAVMTSSCTESEMNCVIHWFTSWTTFQRADFGKELLKIAVPESVDNLFEAMGTLNVNNKPPSIFKCQLKLFLQWFDNWNEAERNNLMIRIQQCDPSFMAELNAEIAQLKQNL
;
A
#
# COMPACT_ATOMS: atom_id res chain seq x y z
N MET A 1 12.04 -26.75 -22.01
CA MET A 1 11.71 -25.92 -20.83
C MET A 1 11.56 -26.85 -19.63
N ASN A 2 12.40 -26.70 -18.61
CA ASN A 2 12.51 -27.66 -17.51
C ASN A 2 11.64 -27.24 -16.32
N LEU A 3 10.63 -28.05 -15.99
CA LEU A 3 9.68 -27.85 -14.89
C LEU A 3 10.35 -27.63 -13.53
N GLY A 4 11.54 -28.21 -13.31
CA GLY A 4 12.29 -28.06 -12.05
C GLY A 4 12.81 -26.64 -11.81
N ASN A 5 13.15 -25.88 -12.87
CA ASN A 5 13.64 -24.51 -12.73
C ASN A 5 12.51 -23.52 -12.41
N LEU A 6 11.32 -23.77 -12.96
CA LEU A 6 10.12 -22.97 -12.70
C LEU A 6 9.64 -23.12 -11.25
N ALA A 7 9.66 -24.34 -10.71
CA ALA A 7 9.27 -24.60 -9.32
C ALA A 7 10.22 -23.92 -8.31
N VAL A 8 11.53 -23.98 -8.55
CA VAL A 8 12.53 -23.34 -7.70
C VAL A 8 12.40 -21.81 -7.74
N GLN A 9 12.18 -21.24 -8.91
CA GLN A 9 11.94 -19.80 -9.05
C GLN A 9 10.66 -19.36 -8.35
N ALA A 10 9.56 -20.11 -8.49
CA ALA A 10 8.28 -19.81 -7.83
C ALA A 10 8.35 -19.89 -6.29
N VAL A 11 9.12 -20.84 -5.74
CA VAL A 11 9.33 -20.95 -4.28
C VAL A 11 10.14 -19.76 -3.76
N MET A 12 11.22 -19.36 -4.47
CA MET A 12 12.03 -18.22 -4.08
C MET A 12 11.26 -16.89 -4.16
N THR A 13 10.49 -16.66 -5.23
CA THR A 13 9.67 -15.45 -5.35
C THR A 13 8.59 -15.40 -4.27
N SER A 14 7.92 -16.52 -3.99
CA SER A 14 6.91 -16.59 -2.92
C SER A 14 7.49 -16.29 -1.53
N SER A 15 8.71 -16.76 -1.25
CA SER A 15 9.40 -16.45 0.02
C SER A 15 9.84 -14.99 0.15
N CYS A 16 10.13 -14.34 -0.99
CA CYS A 16 10.43 -12.92 -1.06
C CYS A 16 9.17 -12.09 -0.81
N THR A 17 8.10 -12.35 -1.54
CA THR A 17 6.79 -11.69 -1.37
C THR A 17 6.29 -11.78 0.08
N GLU A 18 6.35 -12.96 0.69
CA GLU A 18 5.92 -13.15 2.08
C GLU A 18 6.74 -12.30 3.05
N SER A 19 8.06 -12.22 2.85
CA SER A 19 8.94 -11.39 3.67
C SER A 19 8.65 -9.90 3.50
N GLU A 20 8.41 -9.45 2.27
CA GLU A 20 8.02 -8.07 1.94
C GLU A 20 6.68 -7.70 2.60
N MET A 21 5.67 -8.57 2.52
CA MET A 21 4.37 -8.37 3.18
C MET A 21 4.52 -8.27 4.70
N ASN A 22 5.29 -9.17 5.33
CA ASN A 22 5.55 -9.11 6.76
C ASN A 22 6.26 -7.81 7.16
N CYS A 23 7.14 -7.31 6.30
CA CYS A 23 7.79 -6.01 6.48
C CYS A 23 6.77 -4.86 6.46
N VAL A 24 5.86 -4.84 5.47
CA VAL A 24 4.80 -3.83 5.36
C VAL A 24 3.88 -3.86 6.58
N ILE A 25 3.47 -5.04 7.04
CA ILE A 25 2.62 -5.17 8.24
C ILE A 25 3.34 -4.69 9.50
N HIS A 26 4.63 -5.01 9.65
CA HIS A 26 5.43 -4.52 10.76
C HIS A 26 5.54 -2.98 10.75
N TRP A 27 5.73 -2.37 9.57
CA TRP A 27 5.73 -0.92 9.45
C TRP A 27 4.36 -0.32 9.77
N PHE A 28 3.29 -0.85 9.18
CA PHE A 28 1.91 -0.38 9.38
C PHE A 28 1.51 -0.37 10.86
N THR A 29 1.82 -1.44 11.58
CA THR A 29 1.56 -1.55 13.03
C THR A 29 2.38 -0.55 13.85
N SER A 30 3.57 -0.18 13.38
CA SER A 30 4.47 0.79 14.01
C SER A 30 4.21 2.25 13.64
N TRP A 31 3.41 2.50 12.61
CA TRP A 31 3.09 3.85 12.13
C TRP A 31 2.11 4.59 13.05
N THR A 32 2.26 5.91 13.10
CA THR A 32 1.28 6.79 13.74
C THR A 32 -0.01 6.86 12.93
N THR A 33 -1.10 7.34 13.53
CA THR A 33 -2.37 7.56 12.83
C THR A 33 -2.22 8.44 11.60
N PHE A 34 -1.40 9.50 11.66
CA PHE A 34 -1.13 10.38 10.51
C PHE A 34 -0.41 9.65 9.37
N GLN A 35 0.56 8.79 9.70
CA GLN A 35 1.28 7.98 8.72
C GLN A 35 0.37 6.93 8.07
N ARG A 36 -0.53 6.30 8.84
CA ARG A 36 -1.54 5.38 8.29
C ARG A 36 -2.50 6.11 7.34
N ALA A 37 -2.93 7.32 7.70
CA ALA A 37 -3.77 8.14 6.82
C ALA A 37 -3.05 8.47 5.50
N ASP A 38 -1.76 8.84 5.53
CA ASP A 38 -0.98 9.08 4.32
C ASP A 38 -0.79 7.81 3.47
N PHE A 39 -0.58 6.65 4.11
CA PHE A 39 -0.54 5.36 3.43
C PHE A 39 -1.89 5.01 2.75
N GLY A 40 -3.01 5.28 3.43
CA GLY A 40 -4.35 5.11 2.86
C GLY A 40 -4.55 5.92 1.57
N LYS A 41 -4.04 7.17 1.52
CA LYS A 41 -4.06 7.98 0.30
C LYS A 41 -3.29 7.34 -0.85
N GLU A 42 -2.16 6.71 -0.59
CA GLU A 42 -1.43 5.98 -1.63
C GLU A 42 -2.23 4.76 -2.13
N LEU A 43 -2.91 4.03 -1.25
CA LEU A 43 -3.81 2.94 -1.65
C LEU A 43 -5.01 3.44 -2.47
N LEU A 44 -5.57 4.60 -2.14
CA LEU A 44 -6.67 5.21 -2.89
C LEU A 44 -6.24 5.55 -4.32
N LYS A 45 -5.07 6.14 -4.51
CA LYS A 45 -4.52 6.44 -5.84
C LYS A 45 -4.37 5.18 -6.70
N ILE A 46 -3.98 4.07 -6.08
CA ILE A 46 -3.88 2.77 -6.74
C ILE A 46 -5.27 2.24 -7.11
N ALA A 47 -6.25 2.38 -6.22
CA ALA A 47 -7.59 1.84 -6.40
C ALA A 47 -8.48 2.66 -7.36
N VAL A 48 -8.24 3.97 -7.46
CA VAL A 48 -9.00 4.91 -8.31
C VAL A 48 -8.03 5.91 -8.96
N PRO A 49 -7.36 5.55 -10.07
CA PRO A 49 -6.36 6.41 -10.70
C PRO A 49 -6.89 7.73 -11.27
N GLU A 50 -8.19 7.83 -11.57
CA GLU A 50 -8.80 8.94 -12.31
C GLU A 50 -9.41 10.04 -11.42
N SER A 51 -9.47 9.89 -10.09
CA SER A 51 -10.17 10.83 -9.18
C SER A 51 -9.24 11.75 -8.37
N VAL A 52 -7.93 11.70 -8.60
CA VAL A 52 -6.92 12.23 -7.67
C VAL A 52 -6.76 13.76 -7.70
N ASP A 53 -7.27 14.44 -8.74
CA ASP A 53 -7.10 15.89 -8.88
C ASP A 53 -7.90 16.69 -7.82
N ASN A 54 -8.99 16.15 -7.29
CA ASN A 54 -9.88 16.91 -6.39
C ASN A 54 -9.62 16.69 -4.88
N LEU A 55 -8.89 15.65 -4.48
CA LEU A 55 -8.62 15.39 -3.04
C LEU A 55 -7.36 16.12 -2.55
N PHE A 56 -6.45 16.49 -3.45
CA PHE A 56 -5.16 17.08 -3.10
C PHE A 56 -5.28 18.56 -2.66
N GLU A 57 -6.26 19.29 -3.18
CA GLU A 57 -6.41 20.73 -2.89
C GLU A 57 -6.83 21.01 -1.44
N ALA A 58 -7.47 20.05 -0.76
CA ALA A 58 -7.89 20.20 0.65
C ALA A 58 -6.78 19.87 1.69
N MET A 59 -5.70 19.19 1.30
CA MET A 59 -4.62 18.78 2.23
C MET A 59 -3.25 19.39 1.92
N GLY A 60 -3.15 20.19 0.85
CA GLY A 60 -1.93 20.80 0.32
C GLY A 60 -1.35 21.99 1.09
N THR A 61 -1.54 22.10 2.40
CA THR A 61 -0.80 23.06 3.26
C THR A 61 0.16 22.37 4.23
N LEU A 62 0.80 21.27 3.80
CA LEU A 62 1.85 20.59 4.57
C LEU A 62 3.23 20.74 3.89
N ASN A 63 3.78 21.95 4.05
CA ASN A 63 5.19 22.24 4.33
C ASN A 63 6.27 21.51 3.51
N VAL A 64 6.72 22.15 2.41
CA VAL A 64 7.93 21.77 1.67
C VAL A 64 9.17 22.19 2.48
N ASN A 65 9.62 21.33 3.39
CA ASN A 65 10.89 21.51 4.09
C ASN A 65 11.99 20.66 3.44
N ASN A 66 13.17 21.27 3.24
CA ASN A 66 14.44 20.67 2.79
C ASN A 66 15.04 19.67 3.82
N LYS A 67 14.23 18.76 4.35
CA LYS A 67 14.64 17.72 5.29
C LYS A 67 14.93 16.42 4.52
N PRO A 68 15.98 15.66 4.88
CA PRO A 68 16.16 14.31 4.35
C PRO A 68 14.86 13.49 4.47
N PRO A 69 14.55 12.62 3.50
CA PRO A 69 13.31 11.86 3.51
C PRO A 69 13.18 11.12 4.84
N SER A 70 12.00 11.20 5.47
CA SER A 70 11.75 10.44 6.68
C SER A 70 11.83 8.94 6.37
N ILE A 71 12.17 8.12 7.38
CA ILE A 71 12.15 6.64 7.26
C ILE A 71 10.81 6.17 6.69
N PHE A 72 9.71 6.80 7.11
CA PHE A 72 8.38 6.56 6.56
C PHE A 72 8.31 6.73 5.04
N LYS A 73 8.87 7.81 4.46
CA LYS A 73 8.90 8.00 3.01
C LYS A 73 9.70 6.91 2.31
N CYS A 74 10.79 6.44 2.91
CA CYS A 74 11.55 5.30 2.38
C CYS A 74 10.74 4.00 2.43
N GLN A 75 10.04 3.74 3.53
CA GLN A 75 9.15 2.58 3.68
C GLN A 75 8.02 2.61 2.63
N LEU A 76 7.36 3.75 2.44
CA LEU A 76 6.32 3.92 1.41
C LEU A 76 6.85 3.68 0.00
N LYS A 77 8.01 4.25 -0.33
CA LYS A 77 8.63 4.05 -1.65
C LYS A 77 8.90 2.57 -1.91
N LEU A 78 9.42 1.86 -0.91
CA LEU A 78 9.75 0.45 -1.03
C LEU A 78 8.49 -0.41 -1.12
N PHE A 79 7.46 -0.10 -0.33
CA PHE A 79 6.13 -0.69 -0.46
C PHE A 79 5.57 -0.55 -1.88
N LEU A 80 5.58 0.66 -2.45
CA LEU A 80 5.06 0.90 -3.80
C LEU A 80 5.81 0.09 -4.86
N GLN A 81 7.14 -0.02 -4.72
CA GLN A 81 7.95 -0.85 -5.60
C GLN A 81 7.59 -2.34 -5.49
N TRP A 82 7.42 -2.86 -4.28
CA TRP A 82 7.00 -4.25 -4.08
C TRP A 82 5.59 -4.50 -4.60
N PHE A 83 4.64 -3.64 -4.24
CA PHE A 83 3.24 -3.75 -4.63
C PHE A 83 3.05 -3.77 -6.15
N ASP A 84 3.82 -2.97 -6.89
CA ASP A 84 3.78 -2.96 -8.36
C ASP A 84 4.23 -4.31 -8.95
N ASN A 85 5.22 -4.96 -8.34
CA ASN A 85 5.72 -6.27 -8.75
C ASN A 85 4.83 -7.45 -8.33
N TRP A 86 3.92 -7.24 -7.38
CA TRP A 86 3.00 -8.28 -6.92
C TRP A 86 1.83 -8.49 -7.86
N ASN A 87 1.38 -9.74 -7.99
CA ASN A 87 0.15 -10.07 -8.69
C ASN A 87 -1.10 -9.76 -7.84
N GLU A 88 -2.28 -9.86 -8.43
CA GLU A 88 -3.55 -9.52 -7.77
C GLU A 88 -3.82 -10.34 -6.50
N ALA A 89 -3.51 -11.64 -6.51
CA ALA A 89 -3.73 -12.50 -5.35
C ALA A 89 -2.82 -12.09 -4.17
N GLU A 90 -1.58 -11.71 -4.47
CA GLU A 90 -0.63 -11.19 -3.48
C GLU A 90 -1.11 -9.85 -2.92
N ARG A 91 -1.52 -8.91 -3.79
CA ARG A 91 -2.07 -7.61 -3.36
C ARG A 91 -3.30 -7.80 -2.45
N ASN A 92 -4.19 -8.71 -2.81
CA ASN A 92 -5.37 -9.04 -2.00
C ASN A 92 -4.98 -9.66 -0.65
N ASN A 93 -3.94 -10.51 -0.61
CA ASN A 93 -3.42 -11.07 0.64
C ASN A 93 -2.94 -9.96 1.59
N LEU A 94 -2.19 -8.97 1.09
CA LEU A 94 -1.80 -7.81 1.90
C LEU A 94 -3.03 -7.07 2.45
N MET A 95 -4.05 -6.80 1.62
CA MET A 95 -5.27 -6.10 2.07
C MET A 95 -5.99 -6.86 3.19
N ILE A 96 -6.07 -8.20 3.08
CA ILE A 96 -6.63 -9.05 4.14
C ILE A 96 -5.81 -8.92 5.43
N ARG A 97 -4.48 -8.93 5.36
CA ARG A 97 -3.63 -8.78 6.55
C ARG A 97 -3.78 -7.40 7.19
N ILE A 98 -3.87 -6.34 6.40
CA ILE A 98 -4.15 -4.99 6.91
C ILE A 98 -5.51 -4.97 7.61
N GLN A 99 -6.55 -5.58 7.03
CA GLN A 99 -7.87 -5.68 7.65
C GLN A 99 -7.84 -6.44 8.98
N GLN A 100 -7.03 -7.50 9.08
CA GLN A 100 -6.87 -8.25 10.33
C GLN A 100 -6.15 -7.42 11.41
N CYS A 101 -5.20 -6.57 11.02
CA CYS A 101 -4.50 -5.68 11.93
C CYS A 101 -5.34 -4.48 12.38
N ASP A 102 -6.09 -3.88 11.45
CA ASP A 102 -6.89 -2.67 11.68
C ASP A 102 -8.16 -2.70 10.81
N PRO A 103 -9.25 -3.31 11.31
CA PRO A 103 -10.51 -3.40 10.58
C PRO A 103 -11.13 -2.04 10.29
N SER A 104 -10.94 -1.06 11.19
CA SER A 104 -11.49 0.29 11.05
C SER A 104 -10.83 1.03 9.90
N PHE A 105 -9.50 0.98 9.81
CA PHE A 105 -8.75 1.54 8.69
C PHE A 105 -9.26 1.02 7.33
N MET A 106 -9.47 -0.30 7.22
CA MET A 106 -9.98 -0.90 5.97
C MET A 106 -11.44 -0.54 5.68
N ALA A 107 -12.28 -0.40 6.71
CA ALA A 107 -13.65 0.06 6.53
C ALA A 107 -13.70 1.49 6.00
N GLU A 108 -12.87 2.39 6.54
CA GLU A 108 -12.73 3.78 6.09
C GLU A 108 -12.24 3.84 4.64
N LEU A 109 -11.17 3.10 4.32
CA LEU A 109 -10.61 3.03 2.96
C LEU A 109 -11.66 2.56 1.95
N ASN A 110 -12.39 1.48 2.26
CA ASN A 110 -13.42 0.95 1.37
C ASN A 110 -14.59 1.92 1.18
N ALA A 111 -15.00 2.64 2.23
CA ALA A 111 -16.03 3.66 2.14
C ALA A 111 -15.61 4.81 1.21
N GLU A 112 -14.36 5.27 1.34
CA GLU A 112 -13.80 6.33 0.49
C GLU A 112 -13.66 5.90 -0.98
N ILE A 113 -13.20 4.66 -1.25
CA ILE A 113 -13.19 4.08 -2.60
C ILE A 113 -14.60 4.05 -3.20
N ALA A 114 -15.59 3.59 -2.42
CA ALA A 114 -16.97 3.51 -2.88
C ALA A 114 -17.54 4.89 -3.22
N GLN A 115 -17.26 5.90 -2.39
CA GLN A 115 -17.69 7.27 -2.62
C GLN A 115 -17.05 7.88 -3.88
N LEU A 116 -15.74 7.68 -4.08
CA LEU A 116 -15.04 8.22 -5.25
C LEU A 116 -15.53 7.58 -6.56
N LYS A 117 -15.81 6.27 -6.55
CA LYS A 117 -16.36 5.57 -7.72
C LYS A 117 -17.79 5.99 -8.10
N GLN A 118 -18.55 6.59 -7.20
CA GLN A 118 -19.91 7.10 -7.48
C GLN A 118 -19.91 8.50 -8.10
N ASN A 119 -18.79 9.23 -8.00
CA ASN A 119 -18.65 10.61 -8.49
C ASN A 119 -17.88 10.72 -9.81
N LEU A 120 -17.49 9.57 -10.39
CA LEU A 120 -16.92 9.42 -11.74
C LEU A 120 -18.01 8.92 -12.69
#